data_AF-A0A927K216-F1
#
_entry.id   AF-A0A927K216-F1
#
_cell.length_a   1.000
_cell.length_b   1.000
_cell.length_c   1.000
_cell.angle_alpha   90.00
_cell.angle_beta   90.00
_cell.angle_gamma   90.00
#
_symmetry.space_group_name_H-M   'P 1'
#
loop_
_entity.id
_entity.type
_entity.pdbx_description
1 polymer ?
#
loop_
_entity_poly.entity_id
_entity_poly.type
_entity_poly.pdbx_seq_one_letter_code
_entity_poly.pdbx_strand_id
1 'polypeptide(L)'
;MDLASVPGASWAMLDGSGAISSGAIGYAKANAEPATPNTLFEAASLSKVVLAVAIHDMVREGLIDLDQPVAEDVAFTADAATRSITPRHLLSHSS
;
A
#
# COMPACT_ATOMS: atom_id res chain seq x y z
N MET A 1 12.82 3.53 -21.34
CA MET A 1 12.54 4.96 -21.04
C MET A 1 11.88 5.64 -22.24
N ASP A 2 12.47 5.56 -23.44
CA ASP A 2 11.83 6.11 -24.65
C ASP A 2 10.56 5.37 -25.11
N LEU A 3 10.41 4.09 -24.76
CA LEU A 3 9.24 3.27 -25.14
C LEU A 3 7.95 3.55 -24.33
N ALA A 4 8.04 4.30 -23.22
CA ALA A 4 6.90 4.56 -22.34
C ALA A 4 6.88 5.97 -21.71
N SER A 5 7.74 6.88 -22.19
CA SER A 5 7.90 8.24 -21.64
C SER A 5 8.06 8.27 -20.11
N VAL A 6 8.81 7.30 -19.55
CA VAL A 6 9.07 7.22 -18.11
C VAL A 6 10.33 8.03 -17.78
N PRO A 7 10.23 9.11 -16.99
CA PRO A 7 11.36 10.02 -16.74
C PRO A 7 12.44 9.43 -15.83
N GLY A 8 12.07 8.52 -14.92
CA GLY A 8 12.98 7.91 -13.96
C GLY A 8 12.35 6.68 -13.29
N ALA A 9 13.20 5.78 -12.80
CA ALA A 9 12.80 4.60 -12.04
C ALA A 9 13.91 4.20 -11.05
N SER A 10 13.51 3.57 -9.95
CA SER A 10 14.42 2.92 -8.99
C SER A 10 13.91 1.52 -8.66
N TRP A 11 14.81 0.63 -8.21
CA TRP A 11 14.48 -0.73 -7.83
C TRP A 11 15.40 -1.24 -6.72
N ALA A 12 14.92 -2.24 -5.99
CA ALA A 12 15.69 -3.06 -5.07
C ALA A 12 15.31 -4.55 -5.30
N MET A 13 16.30 -5.43 -5.24
CA MET A 13 16.14 -6.87 -5.30
C MET A 13 16.72 -7.48 -4.04
N LEU A 14 15.91 -8.27 -3.35
CA LEU A 14 16.31 -9.08 -2.20
C LEU A 14 16.45 -10.53 -2.66
N ASP A 15 17.59 -11.16 -2.40
CA ASP A 15 17.78 -12.58 -2.69
C ASP A 15 17.48 -13.47 -1.47
N GLY A 16 17.53 -14.79 -1.67
CA GLY A 16 17.26 -15.77 -0.62
C GLY A 16 18.28 -15.79 0.54
N SER A 17 19.43 -15.13 0.38
CA SER A 17 20.41 -14.95 1.46
C SER A 17 20.13 -13.71 2.30
N GLY A 18 19.20 -12.86 1.86
CA GLY A 18 18.93 -11.56 2.45
C GLY A 18 19.79 -10.43 1.90
N ALA A 19 20.61 -10.68 0.87
CA ALA A 19 21.40 -9.63 0.24
C ALA A 19 20.50 -8.73 -0.60
N ILE A 20 20.72 -7.42 -0.48
CA ILE A 20 19.98 -6.39 -1.23
C ILE A 20 20.90 -5.81 -2.29
N SER A 21 20.43 -5.79 -3.53
CA SER A 21 20.99 -4.98 -4.61
C SER A 21 19.97 -3.95 -5.06
N SER A 22 20.42 -2.74 -5.42
CA SER A 22 19.52 -1.65 -5.80
C SER A 22 20.11 -0.81 -6.90
N GLY A 23 19.26 -0.16 -7.69
CA GLY A 23 19.67 0.76 -8.72
C GLY A 23 18.62 1.80 -9.04
N ALA A 24 19.00 2.79 -9.83
CA ALA A 24 18.12 3.80 -10.36
C ALA A 24 18.59 4.24 -11.75
N ILE A 25 17.66 4.73 -12.56
CA ILE A 25 17.93 5.28 -13.88
C ILE A 25 17.04 6.51 -14.10
N GLY A 26 17.47 7.42 -14.97
CA GLY A 26 16.72 8.62 -15.33
C GLY A 26 16.73 9.68 -14.23
N TYR A 27 15.64 10.43 -14.10
CA TYR A 27 15.55 11.61 -13.27
C TYR A 27 14.41 11.52 -12.25
N ALA A 28 14.66 11.96 -11.01
CA ALA A 28 13.65 12.10 -9.96
C ALA A 28 12.63 13.21 -10.30
N LYS A 29 13.12 14.25 -10.95
CA LYS A 29 12.31 15.35 -11.50
C LYS A 29 12.72 15.54 -12.95
N ALA A 30 11.74 15.50 -13.86
CA ALA A 30 12.00 15.60 -15.29
C ALA A 30 12.95 16.77 -15.59
N ASN A 31 14.15 16.44 -16.09
CA ASN A 31 15.20 17.36 -16.53
C ASN A 31 15.93 18.17 -15.44
N ALA A 32 15.92 17.75 -14.17
CA ALA A 32 16.64 18.48 -13.11
C ALA A 32 17.61 17.61 -12.31
N GLU A 33 17.15 16.48 -11.77
CA GLU A 33 17.90 15.71 -10.76
C GLU A 33 17.91 14.22 -11.09
N PRO A 34 19.09 13.56 -11.14
CA PRO A 34 19.17 12.12 -11.35
C PRO A 34 18.41 11.36 -10.26
N ALA A 35 17.70 10.31 -10.65
CA ALA A 35 17.14 9.38 -9.68
C ALA A 35 18.27 8.61 -8.99
N THR A 36 18.10 8.33 -7.70
CA THR A 36 18.99 7.50 -6.90
C THR A 36 18.18 6.36 -6.27
N PRO A 37 18.82 5.31 -5.74
CA PRO A 37 18.12 4.29 -4.96
C PRO A 37 17.35 4.85 -3.74
N ASN A 38 17.66 6.08 -3.31
CA ASN A 38 17.01 6.74 -2.17
C ASN A 38 15.99 7.82 -2.60
N THR A 39 15.72 7.97 -3.90
CA THR A 39 14.70 8.91 -4.37
C THR A 39 13.33 8.49 -3.86
N LEU A 40 12.61 9.40 -3.20
CA LEU A 40 11.25 9.16 -2.76
C LEU A 40 10.28 9.30 -3.94
N PHE A 41 9.37 8.34 -4.06
CA PHE A 41 8.25 8.35 -4.99
C PHE A 41 6.95 8.30 -4.21
N GLU A 42 5.86 8.76 -4.81
CA GLU A 42 4.53 8.57 -4.22
C GLU A 42 4.20 7.07 -4.16
N ALA A 43 3.88 6.57 -2.97
CA ALA A 43 3.57 5.16 -2.77
C ALA A 43 2.25 4.72 -3.45
N ALA A 44 1.33 5.66 -3.70
CA ALA A 44 0.01 5.39 -4.29
C ALA A 44 -0.68 4.18 -3.61
N SER A 45 -1.08 3.17 -4.38
CA SER A 45 -1.75 1.98 -3.82
C SER A 45 -0.84 1.08 -2.99
N LEU A 46 0.49 1.24 -3.00
CA LEU A 46 1.38 0.51 -2.09
C LEU A 46 1.14 0.86 -0.62
N SER A 47 0.58 2.04 -0.34
CA SER A 47 0.16 2.42 1.02
C SER A 47 -0.87 1.46 1.63
N LYS A 48 -1.70 0.78 0.80
CA LYS A 48 -2.71 -0.18 1.28
C LYS A 48 -2.07 -1.41 1.95
N VAL A 49 -0.90 -1.84 1.47
CA VAL A 49 -0.20 -2.98 2.07
C VAL A 49 0.29 -2.63 3.48
N VAL A 50 0.82 -1.42 3.66
CA VAL A 50 1.22 -0.92 4.98
C VAL A 50 0.01 -0.85 5.93
N LEU A 51 -1.11 -0.31 5.44
CA LEU A 51 -2.37 -0.29 6.21
C LEU A 51 -2.83 -1.71 6.58
N ALA A 52 -2.78 -2.66 5.64
CA ALA A 52 -3.20 -4.04 5.90
C ALA A 52 -2.35 -4.71 7.00
N VAL A 53 -1.03 -4.46 7.02
CA VAL A 53 -0.15 -4.94 8.10
C VAL A 53 -0.56 -4.33 9.45
N ALA A 54 -0.77 -3.01 9.50
CA ALA A 54 -1.20 -2.34 10.73
C ALA A 54 -2.54 -2.88 11.26
N ILE A 55 -3.52 -3.11 10.38
CA ILE A 55 -4.79 -3.73 10.77
C ILE A 55 -4.57 -5.14 11.32
N HIS A 56 -3.70 -5.95 10.69
CA HIS A 56 -3.39 -7.27 11.21
C HIS A 56 -2.68 -7.25 12.57
N ASP A 57 -1.86 -6.25 12.86
CA ASP A 57 -1.29 -6.05 14.20
C ASP A 57 -2.38 -5.70 15.22
N MET A 58 -3.30 -4.80 14.87
CA MET A 58 -4.46 -4.46 15.72
C MET A 58 -5.40 -5.67 15.96
N VAL A 59 -5.54 -6.57 14.98
CA VAL A 59 -6.27 -7.84 15.14
C VAL A 59 -5.57 -8.74 16.17
N ARG A 60 -4.24 -8.84 16.13
CA ARG A 60 -3.46 -9.64 17.11
C ARG A 60 -3.60 -9.07 18.52
N GLU A 61 -3.72 -7.76 18.64
CA GLU A 61 -3.95 -7.06 19.91
C GLU A 61 -5.42 -7.11 20.37
N GLY A 62 -6.33 -7.67 19.57
CA GLY A 62 -7.76 -7.75 19.89
C GLY A 62 -8.50 -6.41 19.77
N LEU A 63 -7.91 -5.42 19.10
CA LEU A 63 -8.49 -4.09 18.89
C LEU A 63 -9.44 -4.03 17.69
N ILE A 64 -9.28 -4.96 16.74
CA ILE A 64 -10.14 -5.09 15.56
C ILE A 64 -10.55 -6.56 15.40
N ASP A 65 -11.84 -6.81 15.21
CA ASP A 65 -12.35 -8.07 14.71
C ASP A 65 -12.60 -7.94 13.19
N LEU A 66 -11.99 -8.84 12.39
CA LEU A 66 -12.13 -8.83 10.94
C LEU A 66 -13.54 -9.16 10.46
N ASP A 67 -14.35 -9.80 11.30
CA ASP A 67 -15.69 -10.28 10.98
C ASP A 67 -16.80 -9.47 11.67
N GLN A 68 -16.45 -8.51 12.54
CA GLN A 68 -17.39 -7.52 13.06
C GLN A 68 -17.71 -6.47 11.98
N PRO A 69 -18.99 -6.11 11.75
CA PRO A 69 -19.33 -5.06 10.79
C PRO A 69 -18.74 -3.70 11.20
N VAL A 70 -18.13 -3.00 10.26
CA VAL A 70 -17.48 -1.69 10.50
C VAL A 70 -18.48 -0.65 11.01
N ALA A 71 -19.74 -0.80 10.63
CA ALA A 71 -20.83 0.08 11.03
C ALA A 71 -21.18 0.03 12.53
N GLU A 72 -20.66 -0.95 13.28
CA GLU A 72 -20.80 -1.03 14.73
C GLU A 72 -19.89 -0.04 15.46
N ASP A 73 -18.66 0.15 14.96
CA ASP A 73 -17.69 1.09 15.54
C ASP A 73 -17.84 2.52 14.96
N VAL A 74 -18.23 2.62 13.68
CA VAL A 74 -18.33 3.90 12.97
C VAL A 74 -19.64 3.96 12.20
N ALA A 75 -20.54 4.87 12.59
CA ALA A 75 -21.77 5.10 11.84
C ALA A 75 -21.49 5.87 10.54
N PHE A 76 -21.28 5.15 9.43
CA PHE A 76 -20.97 5.74 8.12
C PHE A 76 -22.08 5.63 7.08
N THR A 77 -23.13 4.84 7.33
CA THR A 77 -24.24 4.62 6.40
C THR A 77 -25.52 4.19 7.12
N ALA A 78 -26.67 4.52 6.51
CA ALA A 78 -28.00 4.03 6.91
C ALA A 78 -28.48 2.83 6.07
N ASP A 79 -27.79 2.51 4.97
CA ASP A 79 -28.16 1.41 4.08
C ASP A 79 -27.86 0.05 4.74
N ALA A 80 -28.88 -0.81 4.84
CA ALA A 80 -28.78 -2.08 5.56
C ALA A 80 -27.76 -3.05 4.94
N ALA A 81 -27.61 -3.06 3.61
CA ALA A 81 -26.64 -3.92 2.95
C ALA A 81 -25.20 -3.47 3.26
N THR A 82 -24.93 -2.17 3.14
CA THR A 82 -23.62 -1.56 3.41
C THR A 82 -23.23 -1.70 4.90
N ARG A 83 -24.21 -1.72 5.82
CA ARG A 83 -23.96 -1.95 7.25
C ARG A 83 -23.40 -3.33 7.57
N SER A 84 -23.50 -4.30 6.66
CA SER A 84 -22.94 -5.65 6.85
C SER A 84 -21.47 -5.78 6.41
N ILE A 85 -20.87 -4.72 5.86
CA ILE A 85 -19.47 -4.72 5.43
C ILE A 85 -18.55 -4.83 6.65
N THR A 86 -17.64 -5.80 6.61
CA THR A 86 -16.64 -6.06 7.64
C THR A 86 -15.25 -5.58 7.20
N PRO A 87 -14.27 -5.42 8.10
CA PRO A 87 -12.89 -5.13 7.74
C PRO A 87 -12.31 -6.15 6.75
N ARG A 88 -12.70 -7.44 6.83
CA ARG A 88 -12.31 -8.46 5.86
C ARG A 88 -12.72 -8.07 4.44
N HIS A 89 -13.97 -7.66 4.23
CA HIS A 89 -14.45 -7.23 2.90
C HIS A 89 -13.67 -6.03 2.36
N LEU A 90 -13.34 -5.07 3.23
CA LEU A 90 -12.55 -3.89 2.84
C LEU A 90 -11.12 -4.26 2.43
N LEU A 91 -10.45 -5.12 3.20
CA LEU A 91 -9.09 -5.58 2.91
C LEU A 91 -9.01 -6.45 1.64
N SER A 92 -10.08 -7.17 1.31
CA SER A 92 -10.15 -8.06 0.13
C SER A 92 -10.87 -7.47 -1.08
N HIS A 93 -11.29 -6.20 -1.04
CA HIS A 93 -12.06 -5.58 -2.12
C HIS A 93 -13.32 -6.37 -2.51
N SER A 94 -14.08 -6.84 -1.52
CA SER A 94 -15.30 -7.64 -1.72
C SER A 94 -16.51 -7.09 -0.95
N SER A 95 -16.49 -5.78 -0.68
CA SER A 95 -17.55 -5.03 0.00
C SER A 95 -18.73 -4.71 -0.91
#